data_AF-A0A2N5CKD2-F1
#
_entry.id   AF-A0A2N5CKD2-F1
#
_cell.length_a   1.000
_cell.length_b   1.000
_cell.length_c   1.000
_cell.angle_alpha   90.00
_cell.angle_beta   90.00
_cell.angle_gamma   90.00
#
_symmetry.space_group_name_H-M   'P 1'
#
loop_
_entity.id
_entity.type
_entity.pdbx_description
1 polymer ?
#
loop_
_entity_poly.entity_id
_entity_poly.type
_entity_poly.pdbx_seq_one_letter_code
_entity_poly.pdbx_strand_id
1 'polypeptide(L)' 'MVEPFPEVVLMRIGPLPGGWMLLCGDNALMQVYRSGAEAERQARSHARTLARCGYAPRLVIQDRTGRAVRARL' A
#
# COMPACT_ATOMS: atom_id res chain seq x y z
N MET A 1 -0.14 -32.19 -0.29
CA MET A 1 0.51 -30.91 -0.66
C MET A 1 -0.44 -29.81 -0.27
N VAL A 2 -0.11 -29.04 0.77
CA VAL A 2 -0.86 -27.82 1.10
C VAL A 2 -0.27 -26.74 0.20
N GLU A 3 -1.02 -26.24 -0.77
CA GLU A 3 -0.58 -25.06 -1.51
C GLU A 3 -0.38 -23.93 -0.49
N PRO A 4 0.79 -23.27 -0.45
CA PRO A 4 0.94 -22.12 0.42
C PRO A 4 -0.03 -21.05 -0.08
N PHE A 5 -1.01 -20.71 0.74
CA PHE A 5 -1.86 -19.56 0.49
C PHE A 5 -0.95 -18.34 0.27
N PRO A 6 -1.19 -17.51 -0.75
CA PRO A 6 -0.34 -16.37 -1.03
C PRO A 6 -0.33 -15.45 0.21
N GLU A 7 0.88 -15.12 0.67
CA GLU A 7 1.05 -14.23 1.82
C GLU A 7 0.44 -12.86 1.48
N VAL A 8 -0.43 -12.38 2.36
CA VAL A 8 -1.13 -11.10 2.18
C VAL A 8 -0.19 -9.98 2.59
N VAL A 9 0.07 -9.05 1.68
CA VAL A 9 0.89 -7.87 1.96
C VAL A 9 0.01 -6.63 2.02
N LEU A 10 -0.13 -6.05 3.22
CA LEU A 10 -0.92 -4.84 3.43
C LEU A 10 -0.10 -3.58 3.10
N MET A 11 -0.50 -2.87 2.06
CA MET A 11 -0.01 -1.53 1.76
C MET A 11 -0.99 -0.48 2.31
N ARG A 12 -0.45 0.60 2.87
CA ARG A 12 -1.23 1.71 3.43
C ARG A 12 -0.74 3.03 2.88
N ILE A 13 -1.66 3.83 2.34
CA ILE A 13 -1.44 5.24 2.04
C ILE A 13 -2.12 6.07 3.12
N GLY A 14 -1.38 7.02 3.68
CA GLY A 14 -1.91 7.94 4.67
C GLY A 14 -1.38 9.36 4.51
N PRO A 15 -2.05 10.34 5.11
CA PRO A 15 -1.59 11.73 5.13
C PRO A 15 -0.36 11.89 6.04
N LEU A 16 0.54 12.80 5.68
CA LEU A 16 1.56 13.38 6.56
C LEU A 16 1.50 14.91 6.48
N PRO A 17 1.99 15.66 7.49
CA PRO A 17 2.17 17.10 7.35
C PRO A 17 2.99 17.43 6.09
N GLY A 18 2.37 18.10 5.12
CA GLY A 18 3.02 18.48 3.85
C GLY A 18 3.09 17.38 2.78
N GLY A 19 2.48 16.20 2.97
CA GLY A 19 2.59 15.13 1.98
C GLY A 19 1.75 13.88 2.28
N TRP A 20 2.20 12.78 1.72
CA TRP A 20 1.54 11.47 1.78
C TRP A 20 2.59 10.39 1.99
N MET A 21 2.28 9.40 2.81
CA MET A 21 3.12 8.22 3.03
C MET A 21 2.55 7.00 2.34
N LEU A 22 3.43 6.09 1.95
CA LEU A 22 3.15 4.72 1.58
C LEU A 22 3.93 3.78 2.49
N LEU A 23 3.23 2.88 3.17
CA LEU A 23 3.78 1.77 3.96
C LEU A 23 3.44 0.46 3.24
N CYS A 24 4.31 -0.55 3.33
CA CYS A 24 4.15 -1.83 2.64
C CYS A 24 4.47 -3.01 3.57
N GLY A 25 3.49 -3.48 4.34
CA GLY A 25 3.68 -4.43 5.43
C GLY A 25 4.08 -3.74 6.74
N ASP A 26 4.18 -4.52 7.81
CA ASP A 26 4.29 -3.99 9.18
C ASP A 26 5.68 -3.43 9.51
N ASN A 27 6.72 -3.80 8.77
CA ASN A 27 8.12 -3.41 9.00
C ASN A 27 8.80 -2.73 7.81
N ALA A 28 8.06 -2.26 6.82
CA ALA A 28 8.67 -1.67 5.63
C ALA A 28 9.03 -0.20 5.77
N LEU A 29 10.08 0.19 5.06
CA LEU A 29 10.51 1.57 4.85
C LEU A 29 9.34 2.44 4.35
N MET A 30 9.06 3.51 5.10
CA MET A 30 8.08 4.52 4.73
C MET A 30 8.57 5.34 3.55
N GLN A 31 7.79 5.38 2.47
CA GLN A 31 8.06 6.25 1.32
C GLN A 31 7.15 7.48 1.38
N VAL A 32 7.71 8.66 1.14
CA VAL A 32 6.99 9.94 1.26
C VAL A 32 6.86 10.60 -0.12
N TYR A 33 5.67 11.09 -0.43
CA TYR A 33 5.33 11.75 -1.69
C TYR A 33 4.67 13.09 -1.45
N ARG A 34 4.76 13.97 -2.45
CA ARG A 34 4.17 15.31 -2.38
C ARG A 34 2.66 15.28 -2.60
N SER A 35 2.12 14.25 -3.25
CA SER A 35 0.70 14.12 -3.53
C SER A 35 0.17 12.70 -3.32
N GLY A 36 -1.11 12.59 -2.96
CA GLY A 36 -1.76 11.29 -2.78
C GLY A 36 -1.90 10.52 -4.09
N ALA A 37 -2.03 11.23 -5.22
CA ALA A 37 -2.05 10.62 -6.54
C ALA A 37 -0.72 9.96 -6.90
N GLU A 38 0.41 10.57 -6.53
CA GLU A 38 1.74 9.99 -6.72
C GLU A 38 1.95 8.76 -5.84
N ALA A 39 1.56 8.84 -4.55
CA ALA A 39 1.57 7.71 -3.64
C ALA A 39 0.71 6.54 -4.16
N GLU A 40 -0.49 6.81 -4.69
CA GLU A 40 -1.38 5.79 -5.26
C GLU A 40 -0.78 5.14 -6.51
N ARG A 41 -0.16 5.93 -7.41
CA ARG A 41 0.54 5.37 -8.57
C ARG A 41 1.66 4.43 -8.15
N GLN A 42 2.48 4.83 -7.18
CA GLN A 42 3.58 3.99 -6.72
C GLN A 42 3.09 2.74 -6.00
N ALA A 43 2.05 2.85 -5.16
CA ALA A 43 1.45 1.70 -4.50
C ALA A 43 0.92 0.66 -5.51
N ARG A 44 0.30 1.10 -6.61
CA ARG A 44 -0.14 0.21 -7.69
C ARG A 44 1.03 -0.46 -8.41
N SER A 45 2.14 0.26 -8.58
CA SER A 45 3.37 -0.32 -9.13
C SER A 45 3.89 -1.44 -8.22
N HIS A 46 3.98 -1.19 -6.90
CA HIS A 46 4.37 -2.20 -5.92
C HIS A 46 3.40 -3.38 -5.87
N ALA A 47 2.08 -3.13 -5.92
CA ALA A 47 1.06 -4.16 -5.98
C ALA A 47 1.31 -5.14 -7.14
N ARG A 48 1.60 -4.61 -8.34
CA ARG A 48 1.90 -5.44 -9.51
C ARG A 48 3.16 -6.28 -9.32
N THR A 49 4.22 -5.71 -8.74
CA THR A 49 5.46 -6.44 -8.45
C THR A 49 5.21 -7.54 -7.42
N LEU A 50 4.51 -7.24 -6.32
CA LEU A 50 4.16 -8.21 -5.28
C LEU A 50 3.30 -9.36 -5.84
N ALA A 51 2.29 -9.04 -6.65
CA ALA A 51 1.46 -10.05 -7.29
C ALA A 51 2.27 -10.97 -8.22
N ARG A 52 3.24 -10.43 -8.97
CA ARG A 52 4.16 -11.23 -9.80
C ARG A 52 5.06 -12.14 -8.99
N CYS A 53 5.38 -11.76 -7.75
CA CYS A 53 6.15 -12.56 -6.81
C CYS A 53 5.30 -13.58 -6.03
N GLY A 54 4.00 -13.70 -6.33
CA GLY A 54 3.11 -14.67 -5.68
C GLY A 54 2.44 -14.17 -4.40
N TYR A 55 2.59 -12.90 -4.05
CA TYR A 55 1.89 -12.30 -2.91
C TYR A 55 0.47 -11.83 -3.27
N ALA A 56 -0.37 -11.65 -2.25
CA ALA A 56 -1.71 -11.08 -2.39
C ALA A 56 -1.74 -9.64 -1.82
N PRO A 57 -1.31 -8.61 -2.57
CA PRO A 57 -1.27 -7.24 -2.06
C PRO A 57 -2.67 -6.69 -1.79
N ARG A 58 -2.81 -5.92 -0.71
CA ARG A 58 -4.03 -5.17 -0.35
C ARG A 58 -3.66 -3.73 -0.11
N LEU A 59 -4.31 -2.78 -0.77
CA LEU A 59 -4.06 -1.34 -0.58
C LEU A 59 -5.19 -0.69 0.21
N VAL A 60 -4.86 -0.08 1.34
CA VAL A 60 -5.76 0.78 2.12
C VAL A 60 -5.34 2.23 1.94
N ILE A 61 -6.27 3.09 1.59
CA ILE A 61 -6.05 4.54 1.47
C ILE A 61 -6.82 5.25 2.58
N GLN A 62 -6.10 6.03 3.37
CA GLN A 62 -6.66 6.88 4.42
C GLN A 62 -6.76 8.33 3.92
N ASP A 63 -7.84 9.03 4.26
CA ASP A 63 -7.93 10.48 4.04
C ASP A 63 -7.09 11.24 5.07
N ARG A 64 -7.12 12.57 4.97
CA ARG A 64 -6.46 13.50 5.90
C ARG A 64 -6.96 13.40 7.35
N THR A 65 -8.09 12.75 7.60
CA THR A 65 -8.61 12.50 8.95
C THR A 65 -8.16 11.15 9.51
N GLY A 66 -7.38 10.39 8.74
CA GLY A 66 -6.93 9.04 9.10
C GLY A 66 -7.98 7.96 8.85
N ARG A 67 -9.17 8.32 8.33
CA ARG A 67 -10.24 7.38 8.04
C ARG A 67 -9.94 6.62 6.75
N ALA A 68 -10.14 5.30 6.75
CA ALA A 68 -10.03 4.51 5.53
C ALA A 68 -11.14 4.91 4.55
N VAL A 69 -10.73 5.45 3.40
CA VAL A 69 -11.64 5.91 2.34
C VAL A 69 -11.82 4.82 1.28
N ARG A 70 -10.79 3.97 1.11
CA ARG A 70 -10.78 2.98 0.04
C ARG A 70 -9.90 1.77 0.36
N ALA A 71 -10.40 0.59 0.03
CA ALA A 71 -9.60 -0.63 -0.11
C ALA A 71 -9.57 -1.04 -1.59
N ARG A 72 -8.37 -1.24 -2.15
CA ARG A 72 -8.14 -1.58 -3.57
C ARG A 72 -7.00 -2.60 -3.73
N LEU A 73 -6.82 -3.07 -4.97
CA LEU A 73 -5.91 -4.13 -5.39
C LEU A 73 -5.04 -3.62 -6.54
#